data_AF-A0A6L5NYQ6-F1
#
_entry.id   AF-A0A6L5NYQ6-F1
#
_cell.length_a   1.000
_cell.length_b   1.000
_cell.length_c   1.000
_cell.angle_alpha   90.00
_cell.angle_beta   90.00
_cell.angle_gamma   90.00
#
_symmetry.space_group_name_H-M   'P 1'
#
loop_
_entity.id
_entity.type
_entity.pdbx_description
1 polymer ?
#
loop_
_entity_poly.entity_id
_entity_poly.type
_entity_poly.pdbx_seq_one_letter_code
_entity_poly.pdbx_strand_id
1 'polypeptide(L)'
;MFISRVVILASLWLSVSLWANDYSQLTATSSNDAQKQQKTLPLGTATDEHGNVLVIPETEQSDLEFNPQQYLASPQRGRTNTTTRTKKSITPTSRVADNPSCRWLNQRIDYLTAAIPSANQRDVNHYQTELTVREQEFNCMKCDAKGPSQADHARCQYRR
;
A
#
# COMPACT_ATOMS: atom_id res chain seq x y z
N MET A 1 -59.45 22.77 30.59
CA MET A 1 -58.78 23.99 31.12
C MET A 1 -57.41 23.59 31.63
N PHE A 2 -56.40 24.33 31.15
CA PHE A 2 -54.97 24.22 31.47
C PHE A 2 -54.70 24.47 32.96
N ILE A 3 -53.52 24.02 33.45
CA ILE A 3 -52.50 24.90 34.07
C ILE A 3 -51.21 24.11 34.43
N SER A 4 -50.08 24.63 33.91
CA SER A 4 -48.70 24.72 34.46
C SER A 4 -47.94 23.44 34.81
N ARG A 5 -46.90 22.99 34.07
CA ARG A 5 -45.55 23.59 33.85
C ARG A 5 -44.92 24.18 35.12
N VAL A 6 -43.78 23.63 35.55
CA VAL A 6 -42.56 24.35 36.01
C VAL A 6 -41.52 23.33 36.55
N VAL A 7 -40.35 23.32 35.89
CA VAL A 7 -38.97 23.18 36.42
C VAL A 7 -38.62 21.84 37.09
N ILE A 8 -37.61 21.09 36.59
CA ILE A 8 -36.21 21.22 37.02
C ILE A 8 -35.23 21.02 35.84
N LEU A 9 -34.42 22.05 35.60
CA LEU A 9 -33.12 22.03 34.94
C LEU A 9 -32.09 21.41 35.91
N ALA A 10 -31.28 20.43 35.47
CA ALA A 10 -29.96 20.17 36.06
C ALA A 10 -29.14 19.17 35.20
N SER A 11 -28.25 19.73 34.37
CA SER A 11 -26.83 19.35 34.26
C SER A 11 -26.41 17.89 34.52
N LEU A 12 -25.95 17.19 33.48
CA LEU A 12 -24.72 16.39 33.55
C LEU A 12 -23.88 16.59 32.28
N TRP A 13 -23.03 17.61 32.36
CA TRP A 13 -21.73 17.59 31.69
C TRP A 13 -20.88 16.54 32.40
N LEU A 14 -20.55 15.43 31.75
CA LEU A 14 -19.46 14.55 32.18
C LEU A 14 -18.47 14.35 31.02
N SER A 15 -17.41 15.15 31.10
CA SER A 15 -16.01 14.73 31.02
C SER A 15 -15.66 13.55 30.12
N VAL A 16 -15.22 13.83 28.89
CA VAL A 16 -14.30 12.93 28.19
C VAL A 16 -12.90 13.25 28.71
N SER A 17 -12.45 12.47 29.69
CA SER A 17 -11.09 12.52 30.21
C SER A 17 -10.09 12.01 29.17
N LEU A 18 -9.00 12.77 29.02
CA LEU A 18 -7.74 12.41 28.37
C LEU A 18 -7.32 10.96 28.65
N TRP A 19 -6.96 10.22 27.59
CA TRP A 19 -6.18 9.00 27.73
C TRP A 19 -4.71 9.25 27.35
N ALA A 20 -3.91 9.18 28.42
CA ALA A 20 -2.60 8.52 28.56
C ALA A 20 -1.42 8.88 27.66
N ASN A 21 -0.42 9.42 28.35
CA ASN A 21 0.99 9.50 27.99
C ASN A 21 1.61 8.09 27.94
N ASP A 22 1.92 7.58 26.75
CA ASP A 22 2.77 6.37 26.58
C ASP A 22 4.13 6.67 25.93
N TYR A 23 4.55 7.94 25.89
CA TYR A 23 5.80 8.32 25.23
C TYR A 23 7.06 8.16 26.12
N SER A 24 6.90 7.98 27.43
CA SER A 24 8.04 8.08 28.37
C SER A 24 8.77 6.77 28.67
N GLN A 25 8.42 5.63 28.05
CA GLN A 25 9.08 4.34 28.33
C GLN A 25 10.11 3.89 27.27
N LEU A 26 10.40 4.68 26.24
CA LEU A 26 11.36 4.27 25.19
C LEU A 26 12.82 4.70 25.44
N THR A 27 13.16 5.30 26.58
CA THR A 27 14.50 5.89 26.80
C THR A 27 15.31 5.32 27.98
N ALA A 28 14.88 4.24 28.61
CA ALA A 28 15.65 3.53 29.64
C ALA A 28 15.39 2.03 29.43
N THR A 29 16.33 1.15 29.07
CA THR A 29 17.75 1.05 29.34
C THR A 29 18.33 0.00 28.39
N SER A 30 19.39 0.32 27.65
CA SER A 30 20.36 -0.70 27.24
C SER A 30 21.71 -0.03 27.08
N SER A 31 22.37 0.16 28.22
CA SER A 31 23.75 0.59 28.30
C SER A 31 24.48 -0.48 29.08
N ASN A 32 25.20 -1.35 28.35
CA ASN A 32 26.50 -1.90 28.71
C ASN A 32 26.94 -2.84 27.58
N ASP A 33 27.76 -2.36 26.66
CA ASP A 33 29.07 -2.98 26.44
C ASP A 33 29.98 -2.15 25.52
N ALA A 34 31.19 -1.95 26.05
CA ALA A 34 32.48 -1.75 25.39
C ALA A 34 32.65 -0.74 24.25
N GLN A 35 33.38 0.32 24.60
CA GLN A 35 34.07 1.26 23.71
C GLN A 35 34.82 0.57 22.56
N LYS A 36 34.47 0.94 21.32
CA LYS A 36 35.40 0.93 20.19
C LYS A 36 35.33 2.29 19.52
N GLN A 37 36.46 3.00 19.54
CA GLN A 37 36.69 4.36 19.08
C GLN A 37 35.74 4.81 17.95
N GLN A 38 34.67 5.51 18.34
CA GLN A 38 33.83 6.22 17.39
C GLN A 38 34.53 7.53 17.08
N LYS A 39 35.15 7.61 15.89
CA LYS A 39 35.37 8.88 15.20
C LYS A 39 34.01 9.58 15.21
N THR A 40 33.85 10.62 16.02
CA THR A 40 32.58 11.31 16.20
C THR A 40 32.07 11.75 14.83
N LEU A 41 31.02 11.08 14.35
CA LEU A 41 30.36 11.48 13.13
C LEU A 41 29.69 12.83 13.41
N PRO A 42 29.84 13.82 12.53
CA PRO A 42 29.22 15.13 12.72
C PRO A 42 27.70 14.97 12.83
N LEU A 43 27.10 15.68 13.79
CA LEU A 43 25.65 15.69 14.00
C LEU A 43 24.94 16.03 12.68
N GLY A 44 24.03 15.15 12.23
CA GLY A 44 23.23 15.36 11.03
C GLY A 44 23.57 14.47 9.81
N THR A 45 24.48 13.50 9.93
CA THR A 45 24.78 12.56 8.83
C THR A 45 23.84 11.35 8.84
N ALA A 46 23.16 11.10 7.72
CA ALA A 46 22.45 9.84 7.50
C ALA A 46 23.46 8.73 7.14
N THR A 47 23.26 7.50 7.64
CA THR A 47 24.14 6.35 7.36
C THR A 47 23.37 5.21 6.72
N ASP A 48 24.06 4.38 5.94
CA ASP A 48 23.54 3.12 5.41
C ASP A 48 23.51 2.01 6.49
N GLU A 49 22.98 0.84 6.13
CA GLU A 49 22.88 -0.36 6.99
C GLU A 49 24.24 -0.93 7.44
N HIS A 50 25.34 -0.51 6.80
CA HIS A 50 26.71 -0.90 7.12
C HIS A 50 27.45 0.19 7.93
N GLY A 51 26.78 1.30 8.25
CA GLY A 51 27.35 2.42 9.01
C GLY A 51 28.18 3.40 8.17
N ASN A 52 28.11 3.36 6.84
CA ASN A 52 28.75 4.34 5.97
C ASN A 52 27.87 5.59 5.83
N VAL A 53 28.49 6.77 5.76
CA VAL A 53 27.77 8.05 5.62
C VAL A 53 27.22 8.20 4.20
N LEU A 54 25.92 8.53 4.10
CA LEU A 54 25.26 8.89 2.85
C LEU A 54 25.65 10.33 2.47
N VAL A 55 26.22 10.50 1.29
CA VAL A 55 26.53 11.81 0.71
C VAL A 55 25.24 12.38 0.10
N ILE A 56 24.69 13.42 0.71
CA ILE A 56 23.60 14.18 0.10
C ILE A 56 24.22 15.03 -1.02
N PRO A 57 23.81 14.88 -2.28
CA PRO A 57 24.34 15.69 -3.36
C PRO A 57 23.98 17.16 -3.11
N GLU A 58 24.97 18.06 -3.16
CA GLU A 58 24.79 19.50 -2.95
C GLU A 58 24.05 20.19 -4.11
N THR A 59 23.89 19.48 -5.23
CA THR A 59 23.18 19.99 -6.41
C THR A 59 21.70 19.64 -6.31
N GLU A 60 20.84 20.65 -6.18
CA GLU A 60 19.39 20.47 -6.28
C GLU A 60 19.02 20.11 -7.73
N GLN A 61 18.78 18.83 -7.98
CA GLN A 61 18.21 18.38 -9.23
C GLN A 61 16.68 18.42 -9.11
N SER A 62 16.04 19.13 -10.03
CA SER A 62 14.59 19.13 -10.14
C SER A 62 14.09 17.71 -10.40
N ASP A 63 13.12 17.24 -9.62
CA ASP A 63 12.55 15.89 -9.72
C ASP A 63 11.84 15.63 -11.08
N LEU A 64 11.58 16.70 -11.83
CA LEU A 64 10.99 16.65 -13.17
C LEU A 64 12.05 16.60 -14.29
N GLU A 65 13.32 16.88 -13.98
CA GLU A 65 14.39 17.05 -14.97
C GLU A 65 15.34 15.85 -14.95
N PHE A 66 14.83 14.74 -15.48
CA PHE A 66 15.60 13.50 -15.61
C PHE A 66 16.64 13.62 -16.73
N ASN A 67 17.93 13.66 -16.38
CA ASN A 67 19.02 13.50 -17.34
C ASN A 67 19.54 12.03 -17.35
N PRO A 68 19.26 11.24 -18.40
CA PRO A 68 19.68 9.85 -18.48
C PRO A 68 21.21 9.66 -18.53
N GLN A 69 21.98 10.68 -18.91
CA GLN A 69 23.43 10.56 -19.09
C GLN A 69 24.16 10.39 -17.76
N GLN A 70 23.62 10.91 -16.66
CA GLN A 70 24.23 10.81 -15.32
C GLN A 70 24.16 9.38 -14.75
N TYR A 71 23.22 8.55 -15.21
CA TYR A 71 23.10 7.15 -14.79
C TYR A 71 23.99 6.18 -15.59
N LEU A 72 24.55 6.62 -16.72
CA LEU A 72 25.41 5.80 -17.58
C LEU A 72 26.87 5.70 -17.08
N ALA A 73 27.25 6.50 -16.07
CA ALA A 73 28.60 6.46 -15.49
C ALA A 73 28.81 5.31 -14.48
N SER A 74 27.74 4.62 -14.06
CA SER A 74 27.87 3.36 -13.34
C SER A 74 28.24 2.25 -14.35
N PRO A 75 29.22 1.37 -14.06
CA PRO A 75 29.60 0.31 -14.99
C PRO A 75 28.42 -0.65 -15.20
N GLN A 76 27.63 -0.37 -16.24
CA GLN A 76 26.60 -1.26 -16.75
C GLN A 76 27.30 -2.56 -17.15
N ARG A 77 27.04 -3.63 -16.40
CA ARG A 77 27.28 -4.99 -16.89
C ARG A 77 26.46 -5.16 -18.16
N GLY A 78 27.12 -5.04 -19.31
CA GLY A 78 26.51 -5.16 -20.62
C GLY A 78 25.71 -6.45 -20.74
N ARG A 79 24.40 -6.31 -20.92
CA ARG A 79 23.56 -7.33 -21.55
C ARG A 79 22.80 -6.66 -22.67
N THR A 80 23.42 -6.60 -23.84
CA THR A 80 22.71 -6.44 -25.10
C THR A 80 21.94 -7.73 -25.37
N ASN A 81 20.76 -7.87 -24.78
CA ASN A 81 19.78 -8.84 -25.22
C ASN A 81 18.74 -8.09 -26.06
N THR A 82 19.04 -7.94 -27.35
CA THR A 82 18.04 -7.59 -28.37
C THR A 82 17.02 -8.73 -28.40
N THR A 83 16.05 -8.68 -27.51
CA THR A 83 15.00 -9.68 -27.44
C THR A 83 13.96 -9.27 -28.46
N THR A 84 14.05 -9.85 -29.65
CA THR A 84 12.95 -9.86 -30.62
C THR A 84 11.69 -10.23 -29.88
N ARG A 85 10.70 -9.34 -29.87
CA ARG A 85 9.44 -9.51 -29.15
C ARG A 85 8.60 -10.56 -29.88
N THR A 86 8.97 -11.83 -29.74
CA THR A 86 8.16 -12.95 -30.21
C THR A 86 6.86 -12.87 -29.43
N LYS A 87 5.76 -12.52 -30.13
CA LYS A 87 4.40 -12.61 -29.59
C LYS A 87 4.16 -14.06 -29.21
N LYS A 88 4.52 -14.45 -27.98
CA LYS A 88 4.06 -15.70 -27.39
C LYS A 88 2.55 -15.57 -27.30
N SER A 89 1.84 -16.34 -28.13
CA SER A 89 0.44 -16.62 -27.94
C SER A 89 0.35 -17.36 -26.60
N ILE A 90 0.00 -16.62 -25.56
CA ILE A 90 -0.39 -17.19 -24.27
C ILE A 90 -1.76 -17.79 -24.55
N THR A 91 -1.81 -19.10 -24.69
CA THR A 91 -3.06 -19.85 -24.77
C THR A 91 -3.84 -19.57 -23.48
N PRO A 92 -5.04 -18.95 -23.53
CA PRO A 92 -5.71 -18.52 -22.32
C PRO A 92 -6.38 -19.71 -21.63
N THR A 93 -5.84 -20.13 -20.49
CA THR A 93 -6.63 -20.79 -19.45
C THR A 93 -7.55 -19.70 -18.87
N SER A 94 -8.84 -19.77 -19.17
CA SER A 94 -9.82 -18.67 -18.94
C SER A 94 -9.52 -17.43 -19.79
N ARG A 95 -10.42 -17.08 -20.73
CA ARG A 95 -10.23 -15.94 -21.62
C ARG A 95 -10.63 -14.65 -20.90
N VAL A 96 -9.77 -14.17 -20.01
CA VAL A 96 -9.90 -12.84 -19.41
C VAL A 96 -9.63 -11.78 -20.48
N ALA A 97 -10.45 -10.74 -20.54
CA ALA A 97 -10.30 -9.63 -21.45
C ALA A 97 -8.94 -8.93 -21.30
N ASP A 98 -8.37 -8.43 -22.40
CA ASP A 98 -7.08 -7.73 -22.40
C ASP A 98 -7.22 -6.30 -21.86
N ASN A 99 -7.51 -6.19 -20.56
CA ASN A 99 -7.64 -4.95 -19.82
C ASN A 99 -6.92 -5.10 -18.47
N PRO A 100 -6.15 -4.09 -18.02
CA PRO A 100 -5.40 -4.17 -16.76
C PRO A 100 -6.30 -4.43 -15.54
N SER A 101 -7.48 -3.83 -15.49
CA SER A 101 -8.43 -3.99 -14.37
C SER A 101 -8.97 -5.42 -14.31
N CYS A 102 -9.25 -6.03 -15.46
CA CYS A 102 -9.72 -7.42 -15.53
C CYS A 102 -8.65 -8.43 -15.11
N ARG A 103 -7.39 -8.22 -15.53
CA ARG A 103 -6.27 -9.07 -15.10
C ARG A 103 -6.05 -8.99 -13.59
N TRP A 104 -6.10 -7.79 -13.04
CA TRP A 104 -5.97 -7.58 -11.60
C TRP A 104 -7.10 -8.25 -10.82
N LEU A 105 -8.36 -8.11 -11.28
CA LEU A 105 -9.50 -8.75 -10.63
C LEU A 105 -9.40 -10.27 -10.64
N ASN A 106 -9.06 -10.87 -11.80
CA ASN A 106 -8.89 -12.31 -11.88
C ASN A 106 -7.86 -12.80 -10.87
N GLN A 107 -6.68 -12.17 -10.83
CA GLN A 107 -5.63 -12.49 -9.86
C GLN A 107 -6.09 -12.32 -8.42
N ARG A 108 -6.89 -11.29 -8.13
CA ARG A 108 -7.42 -11.06 -6.78
C ARG A 108 -8.43 -12.12 -6.38
N ILE A 109 -9.33 -12.50 -7.28
CA ILE A 109 -10.29 -13.58 -7.08
C ILE A 109 -9.56 -14.91 -6.87
N ASP A 110 -8.58 -15.24 -7.71
CA ASP A 110 -7.73 -16.43 -7.58
C ASP A 110 -7.01 -16.46 -6.22
N TYR A 111 -6.46 -15.32 -5.80
CA TYR A 111 -5.84 -15.20 -4.48
C TYR A 111 -6.84 -15.45 -3.36
N LEU A 112 -8.01 -14.81 -3.39
CA LEU A 112 -9.01 -14.91 -2.32
C LEU A 112 -9.56 -16.33 -2.21
N THR A 113 -9.86 -16.97 -3.34
CA THR A 113 -10.32 -18.37 -3.37
C THR A 113 -9.28 -19.33 -2.80
N ALA A 114 -7.99 -19.10 -3.08
CA ALA A 114 -6.89 -19.88 -2.50
C ALA A 114 -6.62 -19.56 -1.03
N ALA A 115 -6.84 -18.31 -0.59
CA ALA A 115 -6.53 -17.85 0.76
C ALA A 115 -7.57 -18.29 1.80
N ILE A 116 -8.87 -18.29 1.44
CA ILE A 116 -9.99 -18.60 2.35
C ILE A 116 -9.80 -19.94 3.11
N PRO A 117 -9.43 -21.06 2.47
CA PRO A 117 -9.25 -22.34 3.17
C PRO A 117 -8.15 -22.33 4.23
N SER A 118 -7.16 -21.45 4.07
CA SER A 118 -5.98 -21.34 4.96
C SER A 118 -6.07 -20.16 5.94
N ALA A 119 -7.12 -19.36 5.85
CA ALA A 119 -7.24 -18.11 6.61
C ALA A 119 -7.66 -18.35 8.06
N ASN A 120 -7.17 -17.51 8.98
CA ASN A 120 -7.63 -17.50 10.35
C ASN A 120 -9.09 -17.02 10.42
N GLN A 121 -9.81 -17.40 11.47
CA GLN A 121 -11.23 -17.10 11.63
C GLN A 121 -11.56 -15.59 11.58
N ARG A 122 -10.61 -14.72 11.94
CA ARG A 122 -10.74 -13.25 11.83
C ARG A 122 -10.73 -12.76 10.38
N ASP A 123 -9.95 -13.40 9.51
CA ASP A 123 -9.70 -12.95 8.14
C ASP A 123 -10.68 -13.57 7.14
N VAL A 124 -11.24 -14.75 7.44
CA VAL A 124 -12.19 -15.47 6.58
C VAL A 124 -13.38 -14.59 6.20
N ASN A 125 -14.01 -13.92 7.17
CA ASN A 125 -15.17 -13.06 6.90
C ASN A 125 -14.82 -11.91 5.96
N HIS A 126 -13.65 -11.30 6.16
CA HIS A 126 -13.16 -10.22 5.31
C HIS A 126 -12.88 -10.70 3.89
N TYR A 127 -12.16 -11.81 3.73
CA TYR A 127 -11.85 -12.38 2.40
C TYR A 127 -13.09 -12.83 1.65
N GLN A 128 -14.08 -13.38 2.34
CA GLN A 128 -15.32 -13.84 1.72
C GLN A 128 -16.20 -12.68 1.26
N THR A 129 -16.26 -11.61 2.06
CA THR A 129 -16.91 -10.36 1.69
C THR A 129 -16.22 -9.73 0.47
N GLU A 130 -14.89 -9.66 0.50
CA GLU A 130 -14.12 -9.12 -0.62
C GLU A 130 -14.33 -9.96 -1.88
N LEU A 131 -14.26 -11.30 -1.79
CA LEU A 131 -14.44 -12.21 -2.91
C LEU A 131 -15.77 -11.94 -3.61
N THR A 132 -16.84 -11.86 -2.85
CA THR A 132 -18.19 -11.61 -3.37
C THR A 132 -18.26 -10.29 -4.14
N VAL A 133 -17.69 -9.22 -3.59
CA VAL A 133 -17.66 -7.90 -4.24
C VAL A 133 -16.81 -7.94 -5.51
N ARG A 134 -15.66 -8.63 -5.51
CA ARG A 134 -14.76 -8.70 -6.67
C ARG A 134 -15.32 -9.54 -7.80
N GLU A 135 -16.01 -10.64 -7.49
CA GLU A 135 -16.73 -11.44 -8.49
C GLU A 135 -17.85 -10.62 -9.16
N GLN A 136 -18.59 -9.83 -8.39
CA GLN A 136 -19.60 -8.92 -8.92
C GLN A 136 -18.97 -7.84 -9.82
N GLU A 137 -17.86 -7.24 -9.38
CA GLU A 137 -17.13 -6.23 -10.15
C GLU A 137 -16.60 -6.80 -11.47
N PHE A 138 -16.06 -8.02 -11.43
CA PHE A 138 -15.52 -8.72 -12.60
C PHE A 138 -16.61 -9.00 -13.66
N ASN A 139 -17.78 -9.45 -13.21
CA ASN A 139 -18.94 -9.67 -14.06
C ASN A 139 -19.49 -8.36 -14.65
N CYS A 140 -19.63 -7.32 -13.82
CA CYS A 140 -20.11 -6.01 -14.26
C CYS A 140 -19.20 -5.39 -15.32
N MET A 141 -17.87 -5.54 -15.16
CA MET A 141 -16.87 -5.10 -16.13
C MET A 141 -16.73 -6.03 -17.35
N LYS A 142 -17.51 -7.12 -17.45
CA LYS A 142 -17.53 -8.04 -18.60
C LYS A 142 -16.14 -8.62 -18.88
N CYS A 143 -15.42 -8.96 -17.83
CA CYS A 143 -14.04 -9.41 -17.91
C CYS A 143 -13.89 -10.79 -18.56
N ASP A 144 -14.93 -11.61 -18.62
CA ASP A 144 -14.94 -12.90 -19.36
C ASP A 144 -15.13 -12.77 -20.88
N ALA A 145 -15.35 -11.55 -21.38
CA ALA A 145 -15.70 -11.31 -22.77
C ALA A 145 -14.78 -10.28 -23.43
N LYS A 146 -15.33 -9.09 -23.78
CA LYS A 146 -14.59 -8.01 -24.44
C LYS A 146 -13.84 -7.10 -23.46
N GLY A 147 -14.19 -7.14 -22.17
CA GLY A 147 -13.70 -6.20 -21.17
C GLY A 147 -14.57 -4.93 -21.07
N PRO A 148 -14.27 -4.07 -20.09
CA PRO A 148 -15.10 -2.92 -19.74
C PRO A 148 -15.00 -1.80 -20.77
N SER A 149 -16.13 -1.14 -21.02
CA SER A 149 -16.15 0.18 -21.65
C SER A 149 -15.84 1.28 -20.63
N GLN A 150 -15.60 2.52 -21.09
CA GLN A 150 -15.40 3.67 -20.18
C GLN A 150 -16.59 3.88 -19.24
N ALA A 151 -17.82 3.67 -19.71
CA ALA A 151 -19.01 3.78 -18.89
C ALA A 151 -19.10 2.64 -17.86
N ASP A 152 -18.66 1.43 -18.22
CA ASP A 152 -18.62 0.29 -17.30
C ASP A 152 -17.62 0.57 -16.17
N HIS A 153 -16.45 1.14 -16.46
CA HIS A 153 -15.49 1.55 -15.42
C HIS A 153 -16.12 2.51 -14.39
N ALA A 154 -16.83 3.53 -14.86
CA ALA A 154 -17.46 4.51 -13.97
C ALA A 154 -18.59 3.93 -13.10
N ARG A 155 -19.27 2.89 -13.59
CA ARG A 155 -20.43 2.28 -12.93
C ARG A 155 -20.07 1.10 -12.03
N CYS A 156 -19.14 0.27 -12.49
CA CYS A 156 -18.87 -1.04 -11.92
C CYS A 156 -17.72 -1.03 -10.92
N GLN A 157 -16.84 -0.03 -10.93
CA GLN A 157 -15.73 0.03 -9.99
C GLN A 157 -16.22 0.10 -8.56
N TYR A 158 -15.72 -0.81 -7.73
CA TYR A 158 -16.05 -0.84 -6.32
C TYR A 158 -15.53 0.43 -5.62
N ARG A 159 -16.41 1.14 -4.92
CA ARG A 159 -16.07 2.31 -4.11
C ARG A 159 -15.83 1.88 -2.66
N ARG A 160 -14.67 2.28 -2.13
CA ARG A 160 -14.27 2.05 -0.73
C ARG A 160 -14.59 3.26 0.13
#